data_AF-A0A976CBZ4-F1
#
_entry.id   AF-A0A976CBZ4-F1
#
_cell.length_a   1.000
_cell.length_b   1.000
_cell.length_c   1.000
_cell.angle_alpha   90.00
_cell.angle_beta   90.00
_cell.angle_gamma   90.00
#
_symmetry.space_group_name_H-M   'P 1'
#
loop_
_entity.id
_entity.type
_entity.pdbx_description
1 polymer ?
#
loop_
_entity_poly.entity_id
_entity_poly.type
_entity_poly.pdbx_seq_one_letter_code
_entity_poly.pdbx_strand_id
1 'polypeptide(L)'
;MVSAYFLAGIEKILIGGITWLEPNNIRNHILNHQTLFGLSIINSDFICVILGILGILFEILFPLIVFFKDLRYFFLGIGAVFHLANFFILGVGGVFHPWIILYVIWFEDIGLNNKKV
;
A
#
# COMPACT_ATOMS: atom_id res chain seq x y z
N MET A 1 -10.17 -2.48 -8.10
CA MET A 1 -8.89 -2.35 -7.36
C MET A 1 -9.00 -1.41 -6.17
N VAL A 2 -9.61 -0.22 -6.29
CA VAL A 2 -9.91 0.65 -5.13
C VAL A 2 -10.62 -0.10 -4.00
N SER A 3 -11.66 -0.87 -4.34
CA SER A 3 -12.36 -1.75 -3.40
C SER A 3 -11.48 -2.85 -2.82
N ALA A 4 -10.45 -3.32 -3.53
CA ALA A 4 -9.55 -4.36 -3.02
C ALA A 4 -8.63 -3.81 -1.92
N TYR A 5 -8.11 -2.58 -2.08
CA TYR A 5 -7.39 -1.90 -1.01
C TYR A 5 -8.27 -1.70 0.22
N PHE A 6 -9.49 -1.18 0.01
CA PHE A 6 -10.40 -0.94 1.10
C PHE A 6 -10.76 -2.23 1.85
N LEU A 7 -11.12 -3.28 1.12
CA LEU A 7 -11.44 -4.57 1.72
C LEU A 7 -10.24 -5.18 2.44
N ALA A 8 -9.02 -5.06 1.89
CA ALA A 8 -7.82 -5.52 2.57
C ALA A 8 -7.59 -4.75 3.89
N GLY A 9 -7.77 -3.43 3.91
CA GLY A 9 -7.63 -2.64 5.14
C GLY A 9 -8.71 -2.97 6.18
N ILE A 10 -9.95 -3.16 5.72
CA ILE A 10 -11.07 -3.58 6.57
C ILE A 10 -10.84 -5.01 7.10
N GLU A 11 -10.35 -5.93 6.29
CA GLU A 11 -10.01 -7.30 6.70
C GLU A 11 -8.95 -7.27 7.82
N LYS A 12 -7.90 -6.45 7.67
CA LYS A 12 -6.88 -6.29 8.70
C LYS A 12 -7.49 -5.80 10.02
N ILE A 13 -8.38 -4.80 9.97
CA ILE A 13 -9.04 -4.28 11.17
C ILE A 13 -10.03 -5.29 11.76
N LEU A 14 -10.88 -5.92 10.96
CA LEU A 14 -11.99 -6.73 11.47
C LEU A 14 -11.54 -8.14 11.89
N ILE A 15 -10.60 -8.74 11.16
CA ILE A 15 -10.13 -10.10 11.45
C ILE A 15 -8.91 -10.07 12.37
N GLY A 16 -7.91 -9.26 12.06
CA GLY A 16 -6.70 -9.18 12.88
C GLY A 16 -6.78 -8.17 14.03
N GLY A 17 -7.63 -7.15 13.93
CA GLY A 17 -7.80 -6.17 15.02
C GLY A 17 -6.53 -5.40 15.33
N ILE A 18 -6.35 -5.09 16.62
CA ILE A 18 -5.17 -4.36 17.10
C ILE A 18 -3.87 -5.15 16.94
N THR A 19 -3.95 -6.48 16.77
CA THR A 19 -2.76 -7.31 16.62
C THR A 19 -1.97 -6.95 15.37
N TRP A 20 -2.60 -6.42 14.32
CA TRP A 20 -1.88 -5.90 13.14
C TRP A 20 -0.89 -4.79 13.46
N LEU A 21 -1.09 -4.09 14.58
CA LEU A 21 -0.19 -3.06 15.07
C LEU A 21 0.93 -3.62 15.93
N GLU A 22 0.95 -4.94 16.21
CA GLU A 22 2.06 -5.58 16.88
C GLU A 22 3.23 -5.76 15.91
N PRO A 23 4.47 -5.51 16.36
CA PRO A 23 5.65 -5.61 15.51
C PRO A 23 5.85 -7.02 14.93
N ASN A 24 5.37 -8.05 15.64
CA ASN A 24 5.50 -9.44 15.23
C ASN A 24 4.79 -9.76 13.91
N ASN A 25 3.70 -9.06 13.56
CA ASN A 25 3.02 -9.31 12.28
C ASN A 25 3.89 -8.92 11.09
N ILE A 26 4.50 -7.73 11.13
CA ILE A 26 5.43 -7.29 10.08
C ILE A 26 6.71 -8.15 10.11
N ARG A 27 7.24 -8.50 11.28
CA ARG A 27 8.40 -9.41 11.38
C ARG A 27 8.13 -10.76 10.73
N ASN A 28 6.98 -11.37 11.01
CA ASN A 28 6.62 -12.66 10.44
C ASN A 28 6.57 -12.59 8.91
N HIS A 29 6.01 -11.51 8.35
CA HIS A 29 6.05 -11.27 6.91
C HIS A 29 7.48 -11.15 6.37
N ILE A 30 8.35 -10.40 7.05
CA ILE A 30 9.76 -10.26 6.69
C ILE A 30 10.48 -11.61 6.76
N LEU A 31 10.30 -12.39 7.82
CA LEU A 31 10.95 -13.69 8.01
C LEU A 31 10.52 -14.74 6.98
N ASN A 32 9.28 -14.63 6.49
CA ASN A 32 8.76 -15.51 5.44
C ASN A 32 9.40 -15.25 4.06
N HIS A 33 9.86 -14.02 3.79
CA HIS A 33 10.39 -13.64 2.47
C HIS A 33 11.89 -13.29 2.48
N GLN A 34 12.46 -13.01 3.65
CA GLN A 34 13.87 -12.76 3.91
C GLN A 34 14.53 -11.73 2.99
N THR A 35 13.81 -10.66 2.67
CA THR A 35 14.34 -9.57 1.83
C THR A 35 15.50 -8.85 2.54
N LEU A 36 16.45 -8.33 1.77
CA LEU A 36 17.61 -7.62 2.33
C LEU A 36 17.18 -6.41 3.19
N PHE A 37 16.26 -5.59 2.69
CA PHE A 37 15.78 -4.41 3.42
C PHE A 37 14.91 -4.80 4.61
N GLY A 38 14.05 -5.81 4.47
CA GLY A 38 13.24 -6.32 5.59
C GLY A 38 14.12 -6.79 6.74
N LEU A 39 15.13 -7.61 6.46
CA LEU A 39 16.06 -8.10 7.48
C LEU A 39 16.86 -6.98 8.16
N SER A 40 17.15 -5.88 7.46
CA SER A 40 17.86 -4.73 8.05
C SER A 40 17.05 -3.98 9.13
N ILE A 41 15.72 -4.02 9.04
CA ILE A 41 14.82 -3.28 9.96
C ILE A 41 14.09 -4.20 10.96
N ILE A 42 14.21 -5.52 10.82
CA ILE A 42 13.43 -6.51 11.56
C ILE A 42 13.56 -6.40 13.09
N ASN A 43 14.71 -5.96 13.59
CA ASN A 43 14.97 -5.83 15.01
C ASN A 43 14.33 -4.58 15.64
N SER A 44 13.76 -3.67 14.85
CA SER A 44 13.11 -2.46 15.34
C SER A 44 11.61 -2.65 15.50
N ASP A 45 11.14 -2.74 16.75
CA ASP A 45 9.70 -2.76 17.06
C ASP A 45 9.00 -1.53 16.48
N PHE A 46 9.58 -0.35 16.72
CA PHE A 46 9.01 0.92 16.29
C PHE A 46 8.77 0.97 14.78
N ILE A 47 9.77 0.58 13.97
CA ILE A 47 9.60 0.59 12.50
C ILE A 47 8.53 -0.42 12.08
N CYS A 48 8.53 -1.63 12.65
CA CYS A 48 7.53 -2.65 12.32
C CYS A 48 6.10 -2.19 12.63
N VAL A 49 5.88 -1.54 13.77
CA VAL A 49 4.58 -0.96 14.14
C VAL A 49 4.17 0.13 13.15
N ILE A 50 5.08 1.06 12.83
CA ILE A 50 4.81 2.15 11.90
C ILE A 50 4.46 1.63 10.50
N LEU A 51 5.16 0.61 9.99
CA LEU A 51 4.84 -0.01 8.71
C LEU A 51 3.44 -0.62 8.69
N GLY A 52 3.03 -1.31 9.77
CA GLY A 52 1.68 -1.85 9.91
C GLY A 52 0.61 -0.74 9.89
N ILE A 53 0.82 0.32 10.68
CA ILE A 53 -0.08 1.48 10.74
C ILE A 53 -0.21 2.13 9.36
N LEU A 54 0.91 2.44 8.70
CA LEU A 54 0.92 3.09 7.40
C LEU A 54 0.25 2.24 6.33
N GLY A 55 0.43 0.92 6.37
CA GLY A 55 -0.23 0.01 5.44
C GLY A 55 -1.75 0.02 5.58
N ILE A 56 -2.25 -0.08 6.81
CA ILE A 56 -3.70 -0.02 7.09
C ILE A 56 -4.27 1.34 6.70
N LEU A 57 -3.60 2.44 7.10
CA LEU A 57 -4.05 3.80 6.78
C LEU A 57 -4.13 4.00 5.27
N PHE A 58 -3.11 3.59 4.53
CA PHE A 58 -3.13 3.69 3.08
C PHE A 58 -4.30 2.91 2.48
N GLU A 59 -4.47 1.65 2.87
CA GLU A 59 -5.54 0.78 2.36
C GLU A 59 -6.95 1.34 2.60
N ILE A 60 -7.19 1.91 3.78
CA ILE A 60 -8.49 2.50 4.15
C ILE A 60 -8.73 3.84 3.47
N LEU A 61 -7.69 4.66 3.32
CA LEU A 61 -7.81 6.00 2.75
C LEU A 61 -7.75 5.98 1.22
N PHE A 62 -7.23 4.92 0.59
CA PHE A 62 -7.10 4.86 -0.86
C PHE A 62 -8.41 5.14 -1.64
N PRO A 63 -9.61 4.70 -1.20
CA PRO A 63 -10.87 5.03 -1.86
C PRO A 63 -11.19 6.51 -1.99
N LEU A 64 -10.59 7.37 -1.18
CA LEU A 64 -10.74 8.81 -1.31
C LEU A 64 -10.26 9.33 -2.68
N ILE A 65 -9.40 8.57 -3.39
CA ILE A 65 -8.98 8.88 -4.77
C ILE A 65 -10.15 9.05 -5.75
N VAL A 66 -11.27 8.35 -5.51
CA VAL A 66 -12.46 8.42 -6.38
C VAL A 66 -13.20 9.74 -6.19
N PHE A 67 -13.27 10.23 -4.96
CA PHE A 67 -14.03 11.43 -4.59
C PHE A 67 -13.22 12.71 -4.76
N PHE A 68 -11.92 12.69 -4.45
CA PHE A 68 -11.05 13.85 -4.45
C PHE A 68 -10.11 13.83 -5.66
N LYS A 69 -10.58 14.39 -6.78
CA LYS A 69 -9.84 14.40 -8.05
C LYS A 69 -8.48 15.09 -7.93
N ASP A 70 -8.39 16.18 -7.17
CA ASP A 70 -7.16 16.94 -6.99
C ASP A 70 -6.09 16.15 -6.21
N LEU A 71 -6.51 15.19 -5.40
CA LEU A 71 -5.60 14.33 -4.63
C LEU A 71 -5.16 13.08 -5.39
N ARG A 72 -5.61 12.88 -6.63
CA ARG A 72 -5.29 11.66 -7.41
C ARG A 72 -3.80 11.43 -7.55
N TYR A 73 -3.04 12.45 -7.94
CA TYR A 73 -1.58 12.31 -8.09
C TYR A 73 -0.89 12.01 -6.77
N PHE A 74 -1.39 12.56 -5.67
CA PHE A 74 -0.89 12.27 -4.34
C PHE A 74 -1.14 10.79 -3.95
N PHE A 75 -2.37 10.31 -4.10
CA PHE A 75 -2.72 8.91 -3.81
C PHE A 75 -2.00 7.91 -4.73
N LEU A 76 -1.85 8.25 -6.01
CA LEU A 76 -1.05 7.46 -6.94
C LEU A 76 0.43 7.44 -6.51
N GLY A 77 1.02 8.59 -6.21
CA GLY A 77 2.40 8.66 -5.72
C GLY A 77 2.62 7.80 -4.48
N ILE A 78 1.74 7.92 -3.49
CA ILE A 78 1.78 7.08 -2.28
C ILE A 78 1.58 5.61 -2.62
N GLY A 79 0.65 5.27 -3.51
CA GLY A 79 0.42 3.88 -3.93
C GLY A 79 1.67 3.25 -4.56
N ALA A 80 2.42 4.01 -5.35
CA ALA A 80 3.64 3.52 -5.98
C ALA A 80 4.70 3.26 -4.92
N VAL A 81 4.87 4.19 -3.97
CA VAL A 81 5.77 4.02 -2.82
C VAL A 81 5.35 2.83 -1.96
N PHE A 82 4.05 2.66 -1.69
CA PHE A 82 3.51 1.54 -0.92
C PHE A 82 3.84 0.20 -1.57
N HIS A 83 3.67 0.07 -2.89
CA HIS A 83 4.04 -1.15 -3.60
C HIS A 83 5.53 -1.42 -3.59
N LEU A 84 6.36 -0.40 -3.83
CA LEU A 84 7.81 -0.55 -3.78
C LEU A 84 8.27 -0.93 -2.37
N ALA A 85 7.71 -0.30 -1.33
CA ALA A 85 7.99 -0.64 0.05
C ALA A 85 7.61 -2.09 0.36
N ASN A 86 6.41 -2.55 -0.01
CA ASN A 86 6.01 -3.94 0.18
C ASN A 86 6.88 -4.93 -0.59
N PHE A 87 7.32 -4.58 -1.80
CA PHE A 87 8.24 -5.41 -2.58
C PHE A 87 9.62 -5.51 -1.92
N PHE A 88 10.26 -4.37 -1.61
CA PHE A 88 11.62 -4.37 -1.07
C PHE A 88 11.70 -4.84 0.38
N ILE A 89 10.66 -4.56 1.20
CA ILE A 89 10.66 -4.86 2.64
C ILE A 89 9.96 -6.18 2.92
N LEU A 90 8.74 -6.37 2.41
CA LEU A 90 7.93 -7.56 2.73
C LEU A 90 8.08 -8.69 1.71
N GLY A 91 8.72 -8.44 0.57
CA GLY A 91 8.85 -9.43 -0.51
C GLY A 91 7.52 -9.74 -1.20
N VAL A 92 6.50 -8.88 -1.03
CA VAL A 92 5.15 -9.10 -1.54
C VAL A 92 4.96 -8.38 -2.87
N GLY A 93 4.49 -9.11 -3.88
CA GLY A 93 4.25 -8.60 -5.23
C GLY A 93 5.49 -8.66 -6.12
N GLY A 94 5.51 -7.85 -7.18
CA GLY A 94 6.63 -7.81 -8.13
C GLY A 94 6.71 -6.47 -8.87
N VAL A 95 7.87 -6.21 -9.48
CA VAL A 95 8.13 -4.96 -10.23
C VAL A 95 7.24 -4.82 -11.46
N PHE A 96 6.71 -5.91 -12.02
CA PHE A 96 5.78 -5.90 -13.15
C PHE A 96 4.39 -6.40 -12.77
N HIS A 97 3.95 -6.07 -11.55
CA HIS A 97 2.65 -6.51 -11.08
C HIS A 97 1.53 -5.67 -11.73
N PRO A 98 0.31 -6.24 -11.93
CA PRO A 98 -0.83 -5.57 -12.57
C PRO A 98 -1.22 -4.19 -12.03
N TRP A 99 -0.71 -3.78 -10.86
CA TRP A 99 -0.95 -2.45 -10.32
C TRP A 99 -0.32 -1.34 -11.18
N ILE A 100 0.76 -1.61 -11.93
CA ILE A 100 1.41 -0.62 -12.80
C ILE A 100 0.50 -0.21 -13.97
N ILE A 101 -0.24 -1.16 -14.52
CA ILE A 101 -1.19 -0.91 -15.62
C ILE A 101 -2.25 0.12 -15.19
N LEU A 102 -2.59 0.18 -13.90
CA LEU A 102 -3.52 1.19 -13.41
C LEU A 102 -2.97 2.60 -13.45
N TYR A 103 -1.67 2.80 -13.26
CA TYR A 103 -1.10 4.15 -13.37
C TYR A 103 -1.34 4.66 -14.79
N VAL A 104 -1.11 3.82 -15.79
CA VAL A 104 -1.38 4.15 -17.20
C VAL A 104 -2.85 4.52 -17.41
N ILE A 105 -3.79 3.68 -16.94
CA ILE A 105 -5.24 3.93 -17.09
C ILE A 105 -5.68 5.23 -16.40
N TRP A 106 -5.19 5.50 -15.19
CA TRP A 106 -5.57 6.71 -14.45
C TRP A 106 -4.93 7.97 -15.03
N PHE A 107 -3.70 7.90 -15.56
CA PHE A 107 -3.11 9.02 -16.29
C PHE A 107 -3.85 9.30 -17.60
N GLU A 108 -4.31 8.27 -18.32
CA GLU A 108 -5.10 8.42 -19.56
C GLU A 108 -6.51 8.99 -19.30
N ASP A 109 -7.25 8.51 -18.30
CA ASP A 109 -8.57 9.03 -17.93
C ASP A 109 -8.52 10.52 -17.51
N ILE A 110 -7.43 10.94 -16.86
CA ILE A 110 -7.23 12.36 -16.51
C ILE A 110 -6.92 13.19 -17.76
N GLY A 111 -6.12 12.66 -18.70
CA GLY A 111 -5.80 13.32 -19.97
C GLY A 111 -7.01 13.55 -20.87
N LEU A 112 -8.05 12.71 -20.77
CA LEU A 112 -9.31 12.86 -21.50
C LEU A 112 -10.26 13.87 -20.83
N ASN A 113 -10.26 13.95 -19.50
CA ASN A 113 -11.10 14.90 -18.77
C ASN A 113 -10.58 16.35 -18.85
N ASN A 114 -9.27 16.56 -18.93
CA ASN A 114 -8.68 17.89 -19.08
C ASN A 114 -8.79 18.48 -20.49
N LYS A 115 -9.17 17.68 -21.49
CA LYS A 115 -9.41 18.13 -22.88
C LYS A 115 -10.84 18.61 -23.14
N LYS A 116 -11.70 18.60 -22.12
CA LYS A 116 -13.04 19.20 -22.16
C LYS A 116 -13.00 20.60 -21.55
N VAL A 117 -12.34 21.54 -22.23
CA VAL A 117 -12.49 22.98 -22.05
C VAL A 117 -12.63 23.60 -23.43
#